data_AF-A0AAP7L086-F1
#
_entry.id   AF-A0AAP7L086-F1
#
_cell.length_a   1.000
_cell.length_b   1.000
_cell.length_c   1.000
_cell.angle_alpha   90.00
_cell.angle_beta   90.00
_cell.angle_gamma   90.00
#
_symmetry.space_group_name_H-M   'P 1'
#
loop_
_entity.id
_entity.type
_entity.pdbx_description
1 polymer ?
#
loop_
_entity_poly.entity_id
_entity_poly.type
_entity_poly.pdbx_seq_one_letter_code
_entity_poly.pdbx_strand_id
1 'polypeptide(L)'
;MQEASMTRGSSVGAGSYQIVRLAELDAPEEVKHQLRTDMDRSAGVVQVAEGNIPTRAELLAALPRRYRSASELRKRLPQPPSSLEASLLGPAELIGMESSGVLDGSRSSGLSRFFQLEGVGIVEFSENNFLAAGTHIEVIAEAQNTTVKGALAHLKKSVDSAGRTRVELVWTGDSKTFSLIATGERGTDVERNARLLHDIAAAIVD
;
A
#
# COMPACT_ATOMS: atom_id res chain seq x y z
N MET A 1 -20.08 -48.26 -0.03
CA MET A 1 -18.69 -48.02 0.44
C MET A 1 -18.01 -47.17 -0.62
N GLN A 2 -18.31 -45.87 -0.63
CA GLN A 2 -17.47 -44.78 -0.10
C GLN A 2 -16.16 -44.62 -0.89
N GLU A 3 -16.25 -43.82 -1.96
CA GLU A 3 -15.13 -43.17 -2.64
C GLU A 3 -14.51 -42.15 -1.68
N ALA A 4 -13.22 -42.35 -1.38
CA ALA A 4 -12.43 -41.37 -0.65
C ALA A 4 -12.12 -40.18 -1.57
N SER A 5 -12.92 -39.13 -1.45
CA SER A 5 -12.60 -37.83 -2.01
C SER A 5 -11.39 -37.26 -1.25
N MET A 6 -10.22 -37.37 -1.86
CA MET A 6 -9.02 -36.66 -1.39
C MET A 6 -9.23 -35.17 -1.66
N THR A 7 -9.63 -34.44 -0.63
CA THR A 7 -9.55 -32.99 -0.60
C THR A 7 -8.08 -32.61 -0.79
N ARG A 8 -7.67 -32.28 -2.02
CA ARG A 8 -6.42 -31.57 -2.26
C ARG A 8 -6.56 -30.22 -1.57
N GLY A 9 -6.04 -30.12 -0.36
CA GLY A 9 -5.66 -28.82 0.19
C GLY A 9 -4.64 -28.23 -0.79
N SER A 10 -5.07 -27.27 -1.60
CA SER A 10 -4.15 -26.47 -2.40
C SER A 10 -3.24 -25.76 -1.42
N SER A 11 -2.03 -26.31 -1.20
CA SER A 11 -0.97 -25.59 -0.51
C SER A 11 -0.62 -24.42 -1.43
N VAL A 12 -1.19 -23.26 -1.14
CA VAL A 12 -0.69 -21.99 -1.64
C VAL A 12 0.80 -22.00 -1.34
N GLY A 13 1.65 -22.01 -2.38
CA GLY A 13 3.10 -22.04 -2.23
C GLY A 13 3.56 -20.89 -1.34
N ALA A 14 4.70 -21.03 -0.67
CA ALA A 14 5.23 -19.92 0.13
C ALA A 14 5.41 -18.68 -0.76
N GLY A 15 4.82 -17.56 -0.38
CA GLY A 15 5.06 -16.29 -1.07
C GLY A 15 6.53 -15.91 -1.02
N SER A 16 6.94 -14.98 -1.88
CA SER A 16 8.34 -14.54 -1.96
C SER A 16 8.43 -13.10 -2.41
N TYR A 17 9.53 -12.46 -2.02
CA TYR A 17 9.87 -11.10 -2.41
C TYR A 17 11.29 -11.11 -2.98
N GLN A 18 11.46 -10.53 -4.17
CA GLN A 18 12.77 -10.36 -4.78
C GLN A 18 12.93 -8.97 -5.38
N ILE A 19 14.16 -8.49 -5.31
CA ILE A 19 14.59 -7.25 -5.95
C ILE A 19 15.41 -7.66 -7.17
N VAL A 20 15.02 -7.19 -8.34
CA VAL A 20 15.72 -7.43 -9.60
C VAL A 20 16.24 -6.13 -10.16
N ARG A 21 17.36 -6.18 -10.89
CA ARG A 21 17.84 -5.02 -11.65
C ARG A 21 17.11 -4.94 -12.97
N LEU A 22 16.82 -3.73 -13.42
CA LEU A 22 16.23 -3.51 -14.73
C LEU A 22 17.03 -4.18 -15.86
N ALA A 23 18.35 -4.18 -15.75
CA ALA A 23 19.24 -4.82 -16.73
C ALA A 23 19.04 -6.34 -16.83
N GLU A 24 18.67 -6.98 -15.72
CA GLU A 24 18.49 -8.43 -15.57
C GLU A 24 17.10 -8.91 -15.99
N LEU A 25 16.15 -7.99 -16.21
CA LEU A 25 14.83 -8.35 -16.71
C LEU A 25 14.94 -9.01 -18.09
N ASP A 26 14.26 -10.14 -18.24
CA ASP A 26 14.01 -10.78 -19.53
C ASP A 26 12.93 -10.00 -20.30
N ALA A 27 13.31 -8.84 -20.81
CA ALA A 27 12.44 -7.92 -21.53
C ALA A 27 13.20 -7.25 -22.69
N PRO A 28 12.50 -6.89 -23.79
CA PRO A 28 13.11 -6.11 -24.87
C PRO A 28 13.73 -4.80 -24.39
N GLU A 29 14.81 -4.35 -25.03
CA GLU A 29 15.50 -3.12 -24.63
C GLU A 29 14.62 -1.88 -24.76
N GLU A 30 13.65 -1.87 -25.67
CA GLU A 30 12.65 -0.80 -25.80
C GLU A 30 11.78 -0.69 -24.54
N VAL A 31 11.40 -1.84 -23.95
CA VAL A 31 10.64 -1.90 -22.70
C VAL A 31 11.49 -1.40 -21.54
N LYS A 32 12.75 -1.84 -21.45
CA LYS A 32 13.68 -1.35 -20.43
C LYS A 32 13.91 0.15 -20.55
N HIS A 33 14.07 0.67 -21.77
CA HIS A 33 14.21 2.10 -22.03
C HIS A 33 12.98 2.89 -21.60
N GLN A 34 11.79 2.40 -21.91
CA GLN A 34 10.53 3.01 -21.47
C GLN A 34 10.43 3.04 -19.94
N LEU A 35 10.78 1.92 -19.27
CA LEU A 35 10.82 1.86 -17.81
C LEU A 35 11.78 2.89 -17.20
N ARG A 36 12.99 3.09 -17.77
CA ARG A 36 13.91 4.16 -17.33
C ARG A 36 13.26 5.54 -17.42
N THR A 37 12.62 5.81 -18.56
CA THR A 37 11.94 7.09 -18.78
C THR A 37 10.81 7.32 -17.78
N ASP A 38 10.04 6.28 -17.44
CA ASP A 38 8.94 6.38 -16.48
C ASP A 38 9.45 6.51 -15.03
N MET A 39 10.58 5.87 -14.70
CA MET A 39 11.26 6.06 -13.41
C MET A 39 11.77 7.50 -13.26
N ASP A 40 12.43 8.04 -14.28
CA ASP A 40 12.91 9.43 -14.27
C ASP A 40 11.75 10.43 -14.12
N ARG A 41 10.63 10.19 -14.82
CA ARG A 41 9.42 11.01 -14.71
C ARG A 41 8.81 10.94 -13.31
N SER A 42 8.78 9.75 -12.72
CA SER A 42 8.14 9.51 -11.41
C SER A 42 9.01 9.88 -10.21
N ALA A 43 10.28 10.21 -10.41
CA ALA A 43 11.14 10.77 -9.36
C ALA A 43 10.65 12.15 -8.87
N GLY A 44 9.96 12.90 -9.74
CA GLY A 44 9.37 14.20 -9.43
C GLY A 44 7.89 14.14 -9.04
N VAL A 45 7.23 15.31 -9.07
CA VAL A 45 5.77 15.40 -8.97
C VAL A 45 5.16 15.21 -10.35
N VAL A 46 4.34 14.18 -10.51
CA VAL A 46 3.68 13.87 -11.79
C VAL A 46 2.38 14.66 -11.92
N GLN A 47 2.22 15.37 -13.03
CA GLN A 47 0.95 16.01 -13.38
C GLN A 47 -0.02 14.96 -13.95
N VAL A 48 -1.24 14.91 -13.43
CA VAL A 48 -2.31 14.02 -13.91
C VAL A 48 -3.51 14.83 -14.39
N ALA A 49 -4.36 14.22 -15.21
CA ALA A 49 -5.58 14.87 -15.69
C ALA A 49 -6.53 15.21 -14.53
N GLU A 50 -7.32 16.27 -14.71
CA GLU A 50 -8.36 16.63 -13.76
C GLU A 50 -9.33 15.47 -13.52
N GLY A 51 -9.65 15.20 -12.25
CA GLY A 51 -10.56 14.12 -11.88
C GLY A 51 -9.86 12.78 -11.63
N ASN A 52 -8.58 12.65 -11.97
CA ASN A 52 -7.82 11.43 -11.65
C ASN A 52 -7.50 11.30 -10.16
N ILE A 53 -7.55 12.42 -9.41
CA ILE A 53 -7.44 12.42 -7.95
C ILE A 53 -8.84 12.70 -7.38
N PRO A 54 -9.44 11.77 -6.62
CA PRO A 54 -10.78 11.97 -6.08
C PRO A 54 -10.79 13.09 -5.03
N THR A 55 -11.91 13.79 -4.94
CA THR A 55 -12.19 14.69 -3.82
C THR A 55 -12.35 13.91 -2.52
N ARG A 56 -12.21 14.60 -1.39
CA ARG A 56 -12.51 14.08 -0.05
C ARG A 56 -13.95 13.58 0.04
N ALA A 57 -14.90 14.29 -0.56
CA ALA A 57 -16.30 13.88 -0.55
C ALA A 57 -16.51 12.54 -1.29
N GLU A 58 -15.90 12.39 -2.46
CA GLU A 58 -15.93 11.14 -3.24
C GLU A 58 -15.26 9.99 -2.48
N LEU A 59 -14.10 10.24 -1.87
CA LEU A 59 -13.44 9.25 -1.02
C LEU A 59 -14.34 8.83 0.14
N LEU A 60 -14.85 9.77 0.95
CA LEU A 60 -15.73 9.47 2.10
C LEU A 60 -17.02 8.73 1.71
N ALA A 61 -17.53 8.98 0.50
CA ALA A 61 -18.69 8.28 -0.03
C ALA A 61 -18.36 6.83 -0.43
N ALA A 62 -17.15 6.59 -0.94
CA ALA A 62 -16.68 5.26 -1.32
C ALA A 62 -16.15 4.42 -0.15
N LEU A 63 -15.81 5.04 0.98
CA LEU A 63 -15.16 4.34 2.08
C LEU A 63 -16.03 3.22 2.69
N PRO A 64 -15.46 2.03 2.90
CA PRO A 64 -16.11 0.96 3.63
C PRO A 64 -16.18 1.35 5.11
N ARG A 65 -17.38 1.70 5.59
CA ARG A 65 -17.66 2.07 6.98
C ARG A 65 -17.75 0.87 7.91
N ARG A 66 -16.85 -0.10 7.73
CA ARG A 66 -16.76 -1.31 8.55
C ARG A 66 -15.66 -1.12 9.59
N TYR A 67 -15.96 -1.53 10.81
CA TYR A 67 -15.01 -1.55 11.92
C TYR A 67 -14.95 -2.96 12.46
N ARG A 68 -13.75 -3.46 12.73
CA ARG A 68 -13.53 -4.79 13.29
C ARG A 68 -12.72 -4.68 14.56
N SER A 69 -13.13 -5.43 15.58
CA SER A 69 -12.38 -5.49 16.83
C SER A 69 -11.05 -6.21 16.63
N ALA A 70 -10.09 -5.97 17.53
CA ALA A 70 -8.80 -6.68 17.49
C ALA A 70 -8.97 -8.21 17.59
N SER A 71 -9.96 -8.69 18.35
CA SER A 71 -10.24 -10.12 18.47
C SER A 71 -10.83 -10.73 17.19
N GLU A 72 -11.61 -9.95 16.43
CA GLU A 72 -12.08 -10.37 15.11
C GLU A 72 -10.93 -10.40 14.09
N LEU A 73 -10.09 -9.36 14.07
CA LEU A 73 -8.96 -9.28 13.14
C LEU A 73 -7.96 -10.42 13.33
N ARG A 74 -7.67 -10.81 14.59
CA ARG A 74 -6.82 -11.97 14.90
C ARG A 74 -7.35 -13.29 14.34
N LYS A 75 -8.67 -13.43 14.15
CA LYS A 75 -9.28 -14.64 13.57
C LYS A 75 -9.27 -14.61 12.03
N ARG A 76 -9.26 -13.41 11.44
CA ARG A 76 -9.39 -13.22 9.99
C ARG A 76 -8.05 -13.08 9.26
N LEU A 77 -7.04 -12.54 9.93
CA LEU A 77 -5.72 -12.27 9.34
C LEU A 77 -4.71 -13.37 9.70
N PRO A 78 -3.71 -13.64 8.84
CA PRO A 78 -2.59 -14.54 9.14
C PRO A 78 -1.72 -14.07 10.31
N GLN A 79 -1.60 -12.75 10.46
CA GLN A 79 -0.86 -12.08 11.52
C GLN A 79 -1.68 -10.90 12.04
N PRO A 80 -1.45 -10.44 13.29
CA PRO A 80 -2.04 -9.21 13.79
C PRO A 80 -1.74 -8.01 12.87
N PRO A 81 -2.64 -7.01 12.81
CA PRO A 81 -2.35 -5.74 12.16
C PRO A 81 -1.16 -5.05 12.80
N SER A 82 -0.33 -4.35 12.01
CA SER A 82 0.78 -3.56 12.53
C SER A 82 0.27 -2.45 13.46
N SER A 83 1.04 -2.15 14.51
CA SER A 83 0.73 -1.09 15.46
C SER A 83 1.02 0.28 14.84
N LEU A 84 0.05 1.18 15.02
CA LEU A 84 0.12 2.58 14.57
C LEU A 84 0.24 3.56 15.74
N GLU A 85 0.28 3.07 16.99
CA GLU A 85 0.18 3.89 18.21
C GLU A 85 1.26 4.98 18.29
N ALA A 86 2.48 4.67 17.81
CA ALA A 86 3.59 5.62 17.81
C ALA A 86 3.58 6.58 16.61
N SER A 87 2.68 6.39 15.65
CA SER A 87 2.58 7.21 14.43
C SER A 87 1.52 8.29 14.55
N LEU A 88 1.51 9.24 13.61
CA LEU A 88 0.43 10.23 13.48
C LEU A 88 -0.95 9.60 13.21
N LEU A 89 -1.02 8.34 12.77
CA LEU A 89 -2.28 7.62 12.58
C LEU A 89 -2.84 7.03 13.87
N GLY A 90 -2.02 6.85 14.91
CA GLY A 90 -2.44 6.32 16.21
C GLY A 90 -3.57 7.11 16.86
N PRO A 91 -3.45 8.45 16.99
CA PRO A 91 -4.51 9.30 17.53
C PRO A 91 -5.51 9.79 16.48
N ALA A 92 -5.32 9.48 15.19
CA ALA A 92 -6.20 9.94 14.13
C ALA A 92 -7.56 9.22 14.16
N GLU A 93 -8.60 9.87 13.64
CA GLU A 93 -9.92 9.26 13.52
C GLU A 93 -9.87 8.15 12.46
N LEU A 94 -10.03 6.90 12.89
CA LEU A 94 -10.28 5.78 11.99
C LEU A 94 -11.70 5.91 11.43
N ILE A 95 -11.80 6.06 10.12
CA ILE A 95 -13.06 6.31 9.39
C ILE A 95 -13.54 5.12 8.54
N GLY A 96 -12.73 4.06 8.47
CA GLY A 96 -13.12 2.82 7.79
C GLY A 96 -12.03 1.76 7.80
N MET A 97 -12.43 0.51 7.51
CA MET A 97 -11.53 -0.63 7.35
C MET A 97 -12.06 -1.59 6.30
N GLU A 98 -11.16 -2.24 5.56
CA GLU A 98 -11.51 -3.27 4.58
C GLU A 98 -10.51 -4.41 4.56
N SER A 99 -11.00 -5.61 4.27
CA SER A 99 -10.12 -6.74 3.99
C SER A 99 -9.39 -6.50 2.66
N SER A 100 -8.08 -6.71 2.63
CA SER A 100 -7.26 -6.56 1.43
C SER A 100 -6.43 -7.82 1.14
N GLY A 101 -5.73 -7.84 0.02
CA GLY A 101 -4.92 -8.98 -0.41
C GLY A 101 -5.77 -10.15 -0.90
N VAL A 102 -5.28 -11.37 -0.71
CA VAL A 102 -5.98 -12.60 -1.10
C VAL A 102 -7.09 -12.89 -0.08
N LEU A 103 -8.30 -13.12 -0.58
CA LEU A 103 -9.47 -13.46 0.23
C LEU A 103 -9.70 -14.97 0.23
N ASP A 104 -9.97 -15.53 1.42
CA ASP A 104 -10.37 -16.93 1.61
C ASP A 104 -11.57 -16.99 2.56
N GLY A 105 -12.77 -16.94 1.98
CA GLY A 105 -14.02 -16.88 2.71
C GLY A 105 -14.09 -15.68 3.65
N SER A 106 -13.98 -15.92 4.96
CA SER A 106 -14.01 -14.87 5.98
C SER A 106 -12.62 -14.31 6.33
N ARG A 107 -11.55 -14.93 5.82
CA ARG A 107 -10.16 -14.56 6.05
C ARG A 107 -9.62 -13.73 4.89
N SER A 108 -8.61 -12.93 5.18
CA SER A 108 -7.90 -12.14 4.17
C SER A 108 -6.41 -12.10 4.50
N SER A 109 -5.54 -12.02 3.49
CA SER A 109 -4.11 -11.89 3.74
C SER A 109 -3.69 -10.48 4.16
N GLY A 110 -4.57 -9.50 4.02
CA GLY A 110 -4.31 -8.11 4.39
C GLY A 110 -5.49 -7.34 4.94
N LEU A 111 -5.20 -6.10 5.33
CA LEU A 111 -6.12 -5.12 5.86
C LEU A 111 -5.78 -3.72 5.33
N SER A 112 -6.77 -2.99 4.82
CA SER A 112 -6.73 -1.53 4.64
C SER A 112 -7.45 -0.83 5.79
N ARG A 113 -6.85 0.24 6.31
CA ARG A 113 -7.40 1.13 7.34
C ARG A 113 -7.36 2.57 6.81
N PHE A 114 -8.47 3.29 6.98
CA PHE A 114 -8.63 4.64 6.46
C PHE A 114 -8.75 5.62 7.62
N PHE A 115 -7.99 6.70 7.58
CA PHE A 115 -7.89 7.69 8.64
C PHE A 115 -8.21 9.08 8.11
N GLN A 116 -8.90 9.87 8.92
CA GLN A 116 -9.00 11.31 8.72
C GLN A 116 -7.87 11.98 9.50
N LEU A 117 -6.97 12.66 8.78
CA LEU A 117 -5.83 13.37 9.37
C LEU A 117 -5.96 14.87 9.11
N GLU A 118 -5.93 15.66 10.19
CA GLU A 118 -6.07 17.11 10.12
C GLU A 118 -4.93 17.76 9.32
N GLY A 119 -5.26 18.70 8.45
CA GLY A 119 -4.29 19.40 7.62
C GLY A 119 -3.62 18.54 6.53
N VAL A 120 -4.10 17.31 6.30
CA VAL A 120 -3.66 16.41 5.23
C VAL A 120 -4.84 15.96 4.37
N GLY A 121 -5.89 15.42 4.99
CA GLY A 121 -7.01 14.80 4.28
C GLY A 121 -7.22 13.36 4.72
N ILE A 122 -7.47 12.46 3.77
CA ILE A 122 -7.64 11.04 4.05
C ILE A 122 -6.33 10.31 3.80
N VAL A 123 -5.94 9.48 4.77
CA VAL A 123 -4.79 8.58 4.66
C VAL A 123 -5.29 7.14 4.69
N GLU A 124 -5.00 6.39 3.64
CA GLU A 124 -5.12 4.94 3.64
C GLU A 124 -3.79 4.32 4.08
N PHE A 125 -3.86 3.38 5.02
CA PHE A 125 -2.77 2.46 5.34
C PHE A 125 -3.20 1.03 5.02
N SER A 126 -2.46 0.36 4.16
CA SER A 126 -2.74 -1.02 3.75
C SER A 126 -1.53 -1.89 4.07
N GLU A 127 -1.80 -3.06 4.63
CA GLU A 127 -0.80 -4.08 4.93
C GLU A 127 -1.26 -5.43 4.36
N ASN A 128 -0.40 -6.11 3.61
CA ASN A 128 -0.73 -7.37 2.94
C ASN A 128 0.36 -8.40 3.18
N ASN A 129 0.02 -9.51 3.84
CA ASN A 129 0.96 -10.61 4.07
C ASN A 129 1.15 -11.43 2.79
N PHE A 130 2.25 -11.17 2.08
CA PHE A 130 2.53 -11.81 0.79
C PHE A 130 2.96 -13.26 0.96
N LEU A 131 3.60 -13.62 2.09
CA LEU A 131 4.00 -14.99 2.39
C LEU A 131 2.80 -15.92 2.54
N ALA A 132 1.82 -15.51 3.35
CA ALA A 132 0.59 -16.25 3.60
C ALA A 132 -0.36 -16.24 2.39
N ALA A 133 -0.28 -15.20 1.55
CA ALA A 133 -1.02 -15.12 0.31
C ALA A 133 -0.44 -16.01 -0.81
N GLY A 134 0.79 -16.51 -0.65
CA GLY A 134 1.53 -17.16 -1.74
C GLY A 134 1.85 -16.23 -2.90
N THR A 135 1.89 -14.92 -2.64
CA THR A 135 2.18 -13.94 -3.67
C THR A 135 3.68 -13.89 -3.91
N HIS A 136 4.07 -13.98 -5.18
CA HIS A 136 5.43 -13.66 -5.61
C HIS A 136 5.48 -12.18 -6.00
N ILE A 137 6.36 -11.43 -5.35
CA ILE A 137 6.55 -10.01 -5.56
C ILE A 137 7.96 -9.79 -6.11
N GLU A 138 8.01 -9.19 -7.28
CA GLU A 138 9.25 -8.72 -7.89
C GLU A 138 9.21 -7.21 -7.98
N VAL A 139 10.28 -6.55 -7.53
CA VAL A 139 10.43 -5.10 -7.66
C VAL A 139 11.71 -4.75 -8.40
N ILE A 140 11.64 -3.73 -9.25
CA ILE A 140 12.80 -3.18 -9.96
C ILE A 140 13.54 -2.27 -8.98
N ALA A 141 14.82 -2.57 -8.74
CA ALA A 141 15.67 -1.85 -7.80
C ALA A 141 15.74 -0.35 -8.14
N GLU A 142 15.91 -0.03 -9.42
CA GLU A 142 16.04 1.33 -9.93
C GLU A 142 14.74 2.16 -9.80
N ALA A 143 13.59 1.50 -9.62
CA ALA A 143 12.31 2.18 -9.39
C ALA A 143 12.13 2.59 -7.91
N GLN A 144 12.96 2.06 -7.00
CA GLN A 144 12.91 2.39 -5.58
C GLN A 144 13.67 3.70 -5.36
N ASN A 145 12.96 4.76 -5.01
CA ASN A 145 13.50 6.13 -4.95
C ASN A 145 13.64 6.67 -3.52
N THR A 146 13.35 5.85 -2.51
CA THR A 146 13.50 6.20 -1.10
C THR A 146 13.68 4.94 -0.23
N THR A 147 13.75 5.12 1.10
CA THR A 147 13.79 4.02 2.06
C THR A 147 12.88 4.25 3.27
N VAL A 148 12.39 3.17 3.87
CA VAL A 148 11.65 3.18 5.14
C VAL A 148 12.35 2.21 6.09
N LYS A 149 12.92 2.72 7.19
CA LYS A 149 13.66 1.90 8.17
C LYS A 149 14.74 1.00 7.53
N GLY A 150 15.40 1.51 6.48
CA GLY A 150 16.44 0.78 5.72
C GLY A 150 15.92 -0.15 4.62
N ALA A 151 14.61 -0.42 4.56
CA ALA A 151 14.01 -1.16 3.44
C ALA A 151 13.83 -0.25 2.23
N LEU A 152 14.07 -0.77 1.02
CA LEU A 152 13.78 -0.06 -0.22
C LEU A 152 12.28 0.25 -0.32
N ALA A 153 11.98 1.44 -0.83
CA ALA A 153 10.62 1.93 -0.95
C ALA A 153 10.44 2.75 -2.22
N HIS A 154 9.19 2.80 -2.68
CA HIS A 154 8.77 3.61 -3.81
C HIS A 154 7.81 4.70 -3.32
N LEU A 155 8.19 5.96 -3.56
CA LEU A 155 7.39 7.13 -3.28
C LEU A 155 6.93 7.76 -4.59
N LYS A 156 5.62 7.83 -4.80
CA LYS A 156 4.99 8.48 -5.94
C LYS A 156 4.25 9.72 -5.49
N LYS A 157 4.44 10.82 -6.22
CA LYS A 157 3.79 12.11 -5.97
C LYS A 157 3.01 12.53 -7.21
N SER A 158 1.77 12.96 -7.03
CA SER A 158 0.94 13.41 -8.13
C SER A 158 0.08 14.60 -7.75
N VAL A 159 -0.16 15.48 -8.72
CA VAL A 159 -1.03 16.65 -8.61
C VAL A 159 -1.89 16.74 -9.87
N ASP A 160 -3.16 17.09 -9.73
CA ASP A 160 -4.03 17.36 -10.87
C ASP A 160 -4.20 18.87 -11.14
N SER A 161 -4.83 19.23 -12.26
CA SER A 161 -5.06 20.64 -12.63
C SER A 161 -5.96 21.41 -11.65
N ALA A 162 -6.78 20.71 -10.86
CA ALA A 162 -7.58 21.32 -9.80
C ALA A 162 -6.76 21.61 -8.52
N GLY A 163 -5.50 21.16 -8.48
CA GLY A 163 -4.59 21.33 -7.35
C GLY A 163 -4.78 20.29 -6.24
N ARG A 164 -5.52 19.20 -6.49
CA ARG A 164 -5.61 18.06 -5.59
C ARG A 164 -4.30 17.27 -5.64
N THR A 165 -3.93 16.67 -4.52
CA THR A 165 -2.64 15.98 -4.39
C THR A 165 -2.85 14.54 -3.99
N ARG A 166 -2.00 13.64 -4.50
CA ARG A 166 -1.94 12.25 -4.08
C ARG A 166 -0.49 11.88 -3.87
N VAL A 167 -0.20 11.32 -2.70
CA VAL A 167 1.11 10.76 -2.39
C VAL A 167 0.93 9.31 -2.00
N GLU A 168 1.75 8.44 -2.56
CA GLU A 168 1.74 7.01 -2.32
C GLU A 168 3.15 6.57 -1.95
N LEU A 169 3.31 5.93 -0.79
CA LEU A 169 4.56 5.36 -0.31
C LEU A 169 4.36 3.86 -0.10
N VAL A 170 5.13 3.05 -0.82
CA VAL A 170 5.07 1.59 -0.78
C VAL A 170 6.41 1.03 -0.34
N TRP A 171 6.40 0.08 0.60
CA TRP A 171 7.61 -0.61 1.05
C TRP A 171 7.28 -2.05 1.48
N THR A 172 8.32 -2.83 1.69
CA THR A 172 8.20 -4.23 2.12
C THR A 172 8.89 -4.44 3.46
N GLY A 173 8.25 -5.16 4.38
CA GLY A 173 8.87 -5.73 5.56
C GLY A 173 9.10 -7.23 5.39
N ASP A 174 9.39 -7.94 6.48
CA ASP A 174 9.80 -9.34 6.42
C ASP A 174 8.74 -10.28 5.82
N SER A 175 7.46 -9.99 6.08
CA SER A 175 6.35 -10.86 5.64
C SER A 175 5.15 -10.12 5.05
N LYS A 176 5.16 -8.79 5.09
CA LYS A 176 4.10 -7.93 4.58
C LYS A 176 4.64 -6.89 3.61
N THR A 177 3.82 -6.54 2.62
CA THR A 177 3.94 -5.27 1.91
C THR A 177 3.04 -4.24 2.55
N PHE A 178 3.49 -2.99 2.51
CA PHE A 178 2.81 -1.86 3.10
C PHE A 178 2.63 -0.77 2.06
N SER A 179 1.49 -0.10 2.11
CA SER A 179 1.24 1.13 1.36
C SER A 179 0.60 2.18 2.25
N LEU A 180 1.08 3.41 2.13
CA LEU A 180 0.43 4.61 2.63
C LEU A 180 0.01 5.48 1.47
N ILE A 181 -1.24 5.92 1.47
CA ILE A 181 -1.77 6.81 0.43
C ILE A 181 -2.42 8.01 1.11
N ALA A 182 -1.85 9.19 0.94
CA ALA A 182 -2.45 10.45 1.35
C ALA A 182 -3.12 11.12 0.13
N THR A 183 -4.41 11.44 0.26
CA THR A 183 -5.12 12.27 -0.72
C THR A 183 -5.49 13.60 -0.09
N GLY A 184 -4.96 14.68 -0.65
CA GLY A 184 -5.15 16.05 -0.20
C GLY A 184 -5.97 16.89 -1.18
N GLU A 185 -6.66 17.88 -0.64
CA GLU A 185 -7.48 18.84 -1.39
C GLU A 185 -6.64 19.99 -1.96
N ARG A 186 -7.28 20.84 -2.77
CA ARG A 186 -6.67 22.07 -3.29
C ARG A 186 -5.97 22.88 -2.20
N GLY A 187 -4.73 23.26 -2.45
CA GLY A 187 -3.90 24.04 -1.52
C GLY A 187 -3.07 23.18 -0.56
N THR A 188 -3.16 21.86 -0.67
CA THR A 188 -2.30 20.94 0.08
C THR A 188 -0.91 20.84 -0.57
N ASP A 189 0.15 20.83 0.24
CA ASP A 189 1.53 20.68 -0.23
C ASP A 189 1.88 19.18 -0.37
N VAL A 190 2.09 18.74 -1.61
CA VAL A 190 2.43 17.36 -1.96
C VAL A 190 3.75 16.90 -1.33
N GLU A 191 4.73 17.77 -1.18
CA GLU A 191 6.03 17.44 -0.57
C GLU A 191 5.92 17.34 0.95
N ARG A 192 5.07 18.19 1.57
CA ARG A 192 4.74 18.05 2.99
C ARG A 192 4.06 16.71 3.26
N ASN A 193 3.10 16.32 2.42
CA ASN A 193 2.43 15.02 2.55
C ASN A 193 3.42 13.85 2.36
N ALA A 194 4.37 13.96 1.44
CA ALA A 194 5.42 12.96 1.26
C ALA A 194 6.30 12.77 2.50
N ARG A 195 6.77 13.86 3.11
CA ARG A 195 7.52 13.80 4.38
C ARG A 195 6.68 13.17 5.50
N LEU A 196 5.42 13.57 5.60
CA LEU A 196 4.49 13.05 6.59
C LEU A 196 4.24 11.54 6.44
N LEU A 197 4.09 11.03 5.21
CA LEU A 197 3.95 9.59 4.99
C LEU A 197 5.22 8.83 5.40
N HIS A 198 6.40 9.42 5.17
CA HIS A 198 7.67 8.86 5.66
C HIS A 198 7.71 8.79 7.19
N ASP A 199 7.33 9.87 7.88
CA ASP A 199 7.32 9.92 9.34
C ASP A 199 6.36 8.89 9.93
N ILE A 200 5.17 8.72 9.31
CA ILE A 200 4.23 7.66 9.68
C ILE A 200 4.88 6.29 9.48
N ALA A 201 5.41 6.00 8.29
CA ALA A 201 6.00 4.70 7.96
C ALA A 201 7.15 4.31 8.89
N ALA A 202 7.97 5.29 9.28
CA ALA A 202 9.08 5.09 10.21
C ALA A 202 8.63 4.72 11.63
N ALA A 203 7.43 5.16 12.03
CA ALA A 203 6.86 4.89 13.36
C ALA A 203 6.02 3.61 13.45
N ILE A 204 5.71 2.97 12.33
CA ILE A 204 4.93 1.72 12.31
C ILE A 204 5.76 0.57 12.88
N VAL A 205 5.15 -0.21 13.78
CA VAL A 205 5.72 -1.44 14.34
C VAL A 205 4.93 -2.62 13.81
N ASP A 206 5.60 -3.53 13.11
CA ASP A 206 4.99 -4.74 12.56
C ASP A 206 5.00 -5.91 13.57
#